data_AF-A0A7X3QC25-F1
#
_entry.id   AF-A0A7X3QC25-F1
#
_cell.length_a   1.000
_cell.length_b   1.000
_cell.length_c   1.000
_cell.angle_alpha   90.00
_cell.angle_beta   90.00
_cell.angle_gamma   90.00
#
_symmetry.space_group_name_H-M   'P 1'
#
loop_
_entity.id
_entity.type
_entity.pdbx_description
1 polymer ?
#
loop_
_entity_poly.entity_id
_entity_poly.type
_entity_poly.pdbx_seq_one_letter_code
_entity_poly.pdbx_strand_id
1 'polypeptide(L)' 'MKRLCAVAVLASVAAFAPIGAQQGSGGLVEWPYVGFDQGHTKYSQLAGIDSTNVDQLEIAWRGDPNA' A
#
# COMPACT_ATOMS: atom_id res chain seq x y z
N MET A 1 36.73 20.35 -10.11
CA MET A 1 35.64 20.95 -10.91
C MET A 1 34.75 19.89 -11.58
N LYS A 2 35.27 18.98 -12.42
CA LYS A 2 34.47 17.88 -13.03
C LYS A 2 33.70 16.99 -12.03
N ARG A 3 34.31 16.67 -10.89
CA ARG A 3 33.69 15.86 -9.82
C ARG A 3 32.53 16.57 -9.11
N LEU A 4 32.56 17.90 -9.05
CA LEU A 4 31.53 18.72 -8.41
C LEU A 4 30.28 18.80 -9.30
N CYS A 5 30.46 18.90 -10.62
CA CYS A 5 29.36 18.84 -11.59
C CYS A 5 28.64 17.49 -11.56
N ALA A 6 29.38 16.38 -11.42
CA ALA A 6 28.79 15.04 -11.36
C ALA A 6 27.89 14.85 -10.12
N VAL A 7 28.27 15.41 -8.97
CA VAL A 7 27.48 15.34 -7.73
C VAL A 7 26.21 16.20 -7.85
N ALA A 8 26.30 17.38 -8.46
CA ALA A 8 25.14 18.26 -8.65
C ALA A 8 24.08 17.65 -9.61
N VAL A 9 24.52 16.89 -10.62
CA VAL A 9 23.62 16.18 -11.55
C VAL A 9 22.93 14.98 -10.89
N LEU A 10 23.64 14.24 -10.03
CA LEU A 10 23.03 13.11 -9.30
C LEU A 10 21.99 13.57 -8.26
N ALA A 11 22.23 14.72 -7.61
CA ALA A 11 21.30 15.28 -6.62
C ALA A 11 19.98 15.78 -7.25
N SER A 12 20.02 16.25 -8.51
CA SER A 12 18.82 16.75 -9.20
C SER A 12 17.93 15.62 -9.74
N VAL A 13 18.48 14.42 -10.03
CA VAL A 13 17.69 13.25 -10.44
C VAL A 13 16.89 12.66 -9.26
N ALA A 14 17.42 12.72 -8.03
CA ALA A 14 16.71 12.24 -6.85
C ALA A 14 15.48 13.08 -6.46
N ALA A 15 15.47 14.38 -6.81
CA ALA A 15 14.37 15.30 -6.49
C ALA A 15 13.13 15.12 -7.38
N PHE A 16 13.26 14.46 -8.53
CA PHE A 16 12.17 14.20 -9.48
C PHE A 16 11.73 12.73 -9.51
N ALA A 17 12.20 11.90 -8.57
CA ALA A 17 11.69 10.55 -8.44
C ALA A 17 10.20 10.64 -8.03
N PRO A 18 9.27 10.06 -8.81
CA PRO A 18 7.87 10.03 -8.42
C PRO A 18 7.78 9.33 -7.06
N ILE A 19 7.26 10.04 -6.06
CA ILE A 19 6.89 9.51 -4.73
C ILE A 19 5.60 8.67 -4.90
N GLY A 20 5.63 7.72 -5.84
CA GLY A 20 4.48 6.92 -6.26
C GLY A 20 4.63 5.43 -5.95
N ALA A 21 5.71 5.01 -5.27
CA ALA A 21 5.95 3.61 -4.94
C ALA A 21 4.90 3.01 -3.97
N GLN A 22 4.10 3.86 -3.32
CA GLN A 22 3.01 3.46 -2.42
C GLN A 22 1.64 3.91 -2.93
N GLN A 23 1.51 4.19 -4.23
CA GLN A 23 0.20 4.39 -4.80
C GLN A 23 -0.47 3.02 -4.79
N GLY A 24 -1.19 2.73 -3.69
CA GLY A 24 -1.92 1.49 -3.48
C GLY A 24 -2.65 1.16 -4.75
N SER A 25 -2.38 -0.02 -5.30
CA SER A 25 -2.90 -0.45 -6.60
C SER A 25 -4.34 0.01 -6.72
N GLY A 26 -4.65 0.92 -7.64
CA GLY A 26 -6.00 1.45 -7.84
C GLY A 26 -7.01 0.40 -8.32
N GLY A 27 -6.66 -0.89 -8.21
CA GLY A 27 -7.51 -2.05 -8.44
C GLY A 27 -7.91 -2.72 -7.12
N LEU A 28 -8.69 -3.79 -7.24
CA LEU A 28 -9.13 -4.59 -6.11
C LEU A 28 -7.92 -5.17 -5.36
N VAL A 29 -7.89 -5.00 -4.03
CA VAL A 29 -6.88 -5.64 -3.18
C VAL A 29 -7.39 -7.03 -2.82
N GLU A 30 -6.66 -8.05 -3.27
CA GLU A 30 -6.95 -9.47 -3.01
C GLU A 30 -6.30 -9.97 -1.72
N TRP A 31 -6.78 -11.10 -1.20
CA TRP A 31 -6.17 -11.81 -0.07
C TRP A 31 -5.71 -13.23 -0.49
N PRO A 32 -4.62 -13.34 -1.28
CA PRO A 32 -4.26 -14.58 -1.98
C PRO A 32 -3.69 -15.68 -1.06
N TYR A 33 -3.12 -15.32 0.09
CA TYR A 33 -2.58 -16.26 1.06
C TYR A 33 -3.28 -16.08 2.41
N VAL A 34 -3.41 -17.12 3.22
CA VAL A 34 -3.96 -17.01 4.60
C VAL A 34 -3.22 -15.92 5.41
N GLY A 35 -1.92 -15.76 5.18
CA GLY A 35 -1.08 -14.73 5.79
C GLY A 35 -0.95 -13.41 5.00
N PHE A 36 -1.80 -13.17 4.00
CA PHE A 36 -1.72 -12.11 2.98
C PHE A 36 -0.52 -12.22 2.02
N ASP A 37 0.68 -12.46 2.53
CA ASP A 37 1.92 -12.63 1.77
C ASP A 37 2.69 -13.89 2.21
N GLN A 38 3.82 -14.18 1.55
CA GLN A 38 4.69 -15.32 1.89
C GLN A 38 5.40 -15.16 3.23
N GLY A 39 5.52 -13.94 3.75
CA GLY A 39 6.06 -13.65 5.07
C GLY A 39 5.03 -13.82 6.19
N HIS A 40 3.78 -14.12 5.84
CA HIS A 40 2.65 -14.22 6.76
C HIS A 40 2.44 -12.96 7.62
N THR A 41 2.64 -11.77 7.05
CA THR A 41 2.56 -10.51 7.79
C THR A 41 1.16 -10.20 8.32
N LYS A 42 0.12 -10.72 7.65
CA LYS A 42 -1.29 -10.40 7.93
C LYS A 42 -1.58 -8.89 7.85
N TYR A 43 -0.82 -8.17 7.03
CA TYR A 43 -0.91 -6.72 6.88
C TYR A 43 -1.61 -6.35 5.56
N SER A 44 -2.59 -5.44 5.62
CA SER A 44 -3.23 -4.85 4.44
C SER A 44 -2.76 -3.42 4.23
N GLN A 45 -2.56 -3.02 2.96
CA GLN A 45 -2.27 -1.64 2.58
C GLN A 45 -3.55 -0.78 2.42
N LEU A 46 -4.74 -1.38 2.55
CA LEU A 46 -6.00 -0.65 2.47
C LEU A 46 -6.14 0.34 3.63
N ALA A 47 -6.54 1.57 3.31
CA ALA A 47 -6.74 2.64 4.28
C ALA A 47 -8.20 3.17 4.29
N GLY A 48 -9.14 2.44 3.69
CA GLY A 48 -10.56 2.84 3.67
C GLY A 48 -11.25 2.69 5.03
N ILE A 49 -10.71 1.83 5.90
CA ILE A 49 -11.15 1.66 7.29
C ILE A 49 -9.98 2.05 8.18
N ASP A 50 -10.21 3.00 9.08
CA ASP A 50 -9.20 3.55 9.97
C ASP A 50 -9.76 3.83 11.37
N SER A 51 -8.94 4.40 12.25
CA SER A 51 -9.31 4.66 13.65
C SER A 51 -10.42 5.71 13.82
N THR A 52 -10.76 6.45 12.77
CA THR A 52 -11.78 7.51 12.80
C THR A 52 -13.15 7.04 12.31
N ASN A 53 -13.21 5.88 11.62
CA ASN A 53 -14.45 5.38 11.02
C ASN A 53 -14.78 3.91 11.31
N VAL A 54 -13.88 3.16 11.95
CA VAL A 54 -14.11 1.73 12.28
C VAL A 54 -15.35 1.50 13.15
N ASP A 55 -15.73 2.52 13.93
CA ASP A 55 -16.92 2.53 14.78
C ASP A 55 -18.25 2.66 14.00
N GLN A 56 -18.19 2.99 12.71
CA GLN A 56 -19.34 3.18 11.83
C GLN A 56 -19.64 1.96 10.94
N LEU A 57 -18.89 0.85 11.10
CA LEU A 57 -19.06 -0.33 10.26
C LEU A 57 -20.40 -1.04 10.51
N GLU A 58 -21.06 -1.39 9.40
CA GLU A 58 -22.28 -2.19 9.39
C GLU A 58 -22.03 -3.58 8.78
N ILE A 59 -22.96 -4.50 9.02
CA ILE A 59 -22.87 -5.86 8.46
C ILE A 59 -23.23 -5.81 6.98
N ALA A 60 -22.24 -6.05 6.12
CA ALA A 60 -22.45 -6.09 4.68
C ALA A 60 -23.27 -7.32 4.24
N TRP A 61 -23.00 -8.50 4.81
CA TRP A 61 -23.70 -9.74 4.51
C TRP A 61 -23.44 -10.80 5.59
N ARG A 62 -24.24 -11.88 5.60
CA ARG A 62 -24.01 -13.10 6.39
C ARG A 62 -24.12 -14.30 5.45
N GLY A 63 -23.11 -15.18 5.48
CA GLY A 63 -23.14 -16.45 4.75
C GLY A 63 -23.58 -17.59 5.66
N ASP A 64 -24.30 -18.55 5.11
CA ASP A 64 -24.56 -19.82 5.77
C ASP A 64 -23.40 -20.78 5.45
N PRO A 65 -22.64 -21.26 6.46
CA PRO A 65 -21.55 -22.20 6.24
C PRO A 65 -22.02 -23.60 5.83
N ASN A 66 -23.32 -23.90 5.89
CA ASN A 66 -23.89 -25.22 5.58
C ASN A 66 -24.90 -25.22 4.42
N ALA A 67 -25.07 -24.08 3.73
CA ALA A 67 -25.94 -24.00 2.55
C ALA A 67 -25.39 -24.76 1.34
#